data_AF-A0A1D2MYG4-F1
#
_entry.id   AF-A0A1D2MYG4-F1
#
_cell.length_a   1.000
_cell.length_b   1.000
_cell.length_c   1.000
_cell.angle_alpha   90.00
_cell.angle_beta   90.00
_cell.angle_gamma   90.00
#
_symmetry.space_group_name_H-M   'P 1'
#
loop_
_entity.id
_entity.type
_entity.pdbx_description
1 polymer ?
#
loop_
_entity_poly.entity_id
_entity_poly.type
_entity_poly.pdbx_seq_one_letter_code
_entity_poly.pdbx_strand_id
1 'polypeptide(L)' 'MIKIECTKKPNMSYPLLVDKTYVVGRKSGDITFPDDQSISRTHAELIVEHPQGNICEPMLTPVLVITDVGSK' A
#
# COMPACT_ATOMS: atom_id res chain seq x y z
N MET A 1 -9.80 -3.86 8.13
CA MET A 1 -8.57 -4.37 7.48
C MET A 1 -8.49 -3.78 6.08
N ILE A 2 -7.44 -3.01 5.77
CA ILE A 2 -7.25 -2.39 4.45
C ILE A 2 -6.53 -3.40 3.55
N LYS A 3 -6.99 -3.54 2.31
CA LYS A 3 -6.31 -4.31 1.27
C LYS A 3 -6.29 -3.53 -0.03
N ILE A 4 -5.24 -3.73 -0.82
CA ILE A 4 -5.15 -3.21 -2.18
C ILE A 4 -5.51 -4.33 -3.14
N GLU A 5 -6.35 -4.04 -4.12
CA GLU A 5 -6.71 -4.97 -5.19
C GLU A 5 -6.28 -4.39 -6.54
N CYS A 6 -5.68 -5.22 -7.38
CA CYS A 6 -5.30 -4.80 -8.73
C CYS A 6 -6.53 -4.87 -9.64
N THR A 7 -6.97 -3.75 -10.19
CA THR A 7 -8.09 -3.71 -11.16
C THR A 7 -7.79 -4.49 -12.44
N LYS A 8 -6.53 -4.52 -12.87
CA LYS A 8 -6.08 -5.30 -14.04
C LYS A 8 -5.93 -6.81 -13.74
N LYS A 9 -5.78 -7.19 -12.46
CA LYS A 9 -5.64 -8.59 -12.01
C LYS A 9 -6.51 -8.82 -10.76
N PRO A 10 -7.81 -9.11 -10.92
CA PRO A 10 -8.76 -9.14 -9.81
C PRO A 10 -8.48 -10.22 -8.74
N ASN A 11 -7.64 -11.22 -9.04
CA ASN A 11 -7.23 -12.25 -8.07
C ASN A 11 -5.99 -11.86 -7.25
N MET A 12 -5.46 -10.65 -7.42
CA MET A 12 -4.26 -10.19 -6.72
C MET A 12 -4.64 -9.12 -5.69
N SER A 13 -4.69 -9.52 -4.42
CA SER A 13 -4.96 -8.63 -3.29
C SER A 13 -3.78 -8.62 -2.31
N TYR A 14 -3.40 -7.44 -1.84
CA TYR A 14 -2.33 -7.25 -0.87
C TYR A 14 -2.92 -6.72 0.44
N PRO A 15 -2.98 -7.53 1.51
CA PRO A 15 -3.39 -7.03 2.82
C PRO A 15 -2.32 -6.10 3.39
N LEU A 16 -2.74 -4.94 3.89
CA LEU A 16 -1.85 -3.97 4.52
C LEU A 16 -1.97 -4.08 6.05
N LEU A 17 -0.83 -4.20 6.71
CA LEU A 17 -0.71 -4.18 8.16
C LEU A 17 -0.55 -2.74 8.66
N VAL A 18 -1.14 -2.47 9.82
CA VAL A 18 -1.01 -1.19 10.53
C VAL A 18 0.45 -0.97 10.93
N ASP A 19 0.90 0.29 10.87
CA ASP A 19 2.25 0.76 11.21
C ASP A 19 3.38 0.09 10.42
N LYS A 20 3.04 -0.54 9.29
CA LYS A 20 4.00 -1.07 8.34
C LYS A 20 4.01 -0.21 7.07
N THR A 21 5.20 0.25 6.71
CA THR A 21 5.45 0.90 5.42
C THR A 21 5.57 -0.16 4.34
N TYR A 22 4.86 0.05 3.23
CA TYR A 22 4.95 -0.76 2.02
C TYR A 22 5.40 0.12 0.86
N VAL A 23 6.43 -0.32 0.16
CA VAL A 23 6.89 0.33 -1.07
C VAL A 23 6.18 -0.30 -2.27
N VAL A 24 5.57 0.53 -3.11
CA VAL A 24 4.97 0.14 -4.39
C VAL A 24 5.89 0.51 -5.52
N GLY A 25 6.11 -0.42 -6.45
CA GLY A 25 6.86 -0.11 -7.67
C GLY A 25 6.70 -1.16 -8.76
N ARG A 26 7.17 -0.85 -9.96
CA ARG A 26 7.15 -1.79 -11.08
C ARG A 26 8.23 -2.87 -10.93
N LYS A 27 9.40 -2.52 -10.41
CA LYS A 27 10.56 -3.44 -10.29
C LYS A 27 11.04 -3.64 -8.86
N SER A 28 10.78 -2.69 -7.98
CA SER A 28 11.31 -2.68 -6.63
C SER A 28 10.23 -2.23 -5.65
N GLY A 29 10.13 -2.93 -4.51
CA GLY A 29 9.17 -2.67 -3.45
C GLY A 29 8.55 -3.95 -2.88
N ASP A 30 7.79 -3.79 -1.80
CA ASP A 30 6.99 -4.87 -1.19
C ASP A 30 5.81 -5.30 -2.08
N ILE A 31 5.24 -4.34 -2.80
CA ILE A 31 4.13 -4.56 -3.73
C ILE A 31 4.61 -4.21 -5.13
N THR A 32 4.68 -5.22 -6.00
CA THR A 32 5.18 -5.04 -7.35
C THR A 32 4.12 -5.22 -8.42
N PHE A 33 4.16 -4.32 -9.40
CA PHE A 33 3.31 -4.35 -10.60
C PHE A 33 4.19 -4.42 -11.86
N PRO A 34 4.84 -5.57 -12.13
CA PRO A 34 5.88 -5.69 -13.16
C PRO A 34 5.42 -5.39 -14.59
N ASP A 35 4.14 -5.67 -14.88
CA ASP A 35 3.56 -5.51 -16.21
C ASP A 35 3.01 -4.09 -16.46
N ASP A 36 2.99 -3.22 -15.45
CA ASP A 36 2.36 -1.91 -15.55
C ASP A 36 3.37 -0.79 -15.85
N GLN A 37 3.51 -0.43 -17.12
CA GLN A 37 4.49 0.57 -17.56
C GLN A 37 4.20 1.99 -17.06
N SER A 38 2.99 2.30 -16.59
CA SER A 38 2.70 3.60 -15.97
C SER A 38 3.24 3.73 -14.54
N ILE A 39 3.72 2.64 -13.95
CA ILE A 39 4.28 2.62 -12.59
C ILE A 39 5.81 2.73 -12.66
N SER A 40 6.36 3.68 -11.91
CA SER A 40 7.80 3.88 -11.76
C SER A 40 8.48 2.67 -11.11
N ARG A 41 9.80 2.52 -11.26
CA ARG A 41 10.54 1.38 -10.66
C ARG A 41 10.32 1.27 -9.16
N THR A 42 10.31 2.42 -8.49
CA THR A 42 9.88 2.69 -7.12
C THR A 42 8.94 3.88 -7.24
N HIS A 43 7.65 3.73 -6.91
CA HIS A 43 6.61 4.70 -7.26
C HIS A 43 6.06 5.40 -6.02
N ALA A 44 5.54 4.65 -5.07
CA ALA A 44 4.88 5.23 -3.90
C ALA A 44 5.19 4.43 -2.64
N GLU A 45 5.11 5.09 -1.50
CA GLU A 45 5.08 4.48 -0.18
C GLU A 45 3.65 4.52 0.37
N LEU A 46 3.25 3.43 1.00
CA LEU A 46 1.95 3.24 1.63
C LEU A 46 2.17 2.96 3.11
N ILE A 47 1.46 3.68 3.96
CA ILE A 47 1.47 3.44 5.40
C ILE A 47 0.03 3.39 5.87
N VAL A 48 -0.33 2.33 6.58
CA VAL A 48 -1.63 2.26 7.25
C VAL A 48 -1.45 2.76 8.67
N GLU A 49 -2.00 3.92 8.95
CA GLU A 49 -2.02 4.50 10.29
C GLU A 49 -3.34 4.13 10.98
N HIS A 50 -3.25 3.72 12.24
CA HIS A 50 -4.41 3.61 13.10
C HIS A 50 -4.42 4.81 14.05
N PRO A 51 -5.55 5.57 14.16
CA PRO A 51 -5.61 6.81 14.94
C PRO A 51 -5.35 6.62 16.45
N GLN A 52 -5.36 5.38 16.94
CA GLN A 52 -4.93 5.04 18.29
C GLN A 52 -3.81 3.98 18.21
N GLY A 53 -2.70 4.21 18.92
CA GLY A 53 -1.56 3.30 18.99
C GLY A 53 -1.83 1.96 19.70
N ASN A 54 -3.03 1.79 20.27
CA ASN A 54 -3.51 0.51 20.77
C ASN A 54 -4.71 0.05 19.93
N ILE A 55 -4.70 -1.23 19.53
CA ILE A 55 -5.79 -1.93 18.82
C ILE A 55 -7.00 -2.16 19.76
N CYS A 56 -7.18 -1.32 20.79
CA CYS A 56 -8.24 -1.47 21.78
C CYS A 56 -9.61 -1.04 21.23
N GLU A 57 -9.64 -0.18 20.22
CA GLU A 57 -10.88 0.21 19.53
C GLU A 57 -10.87 -0.24 18.07
N PRO A 58 -11.22 -1.50 17.78
CA PRO A 58 -11.29 -2.01 16.40
C PRO A 58 -12.38 -1.33 15.55
N MET A 59 -13.19 -0.46 16.16
CA MET A 59 -14.24 0.32 15.51
C MET A 59 -13.71 1.57 14.79
N LEU A 60 -12.49 2.02 15.11
CA LEU A 60 -11.90 3.16 14.42
C LEU A 60 -11.44 2.75 13.03
N THR A 61 -11.78 3.58 12.04
CA THR A 61 -11.44 3.27 10.64
C THR A 61 -9.96 3.57 10.43
N PRO A 62 -9.13 2.58 10.06
CA PRO A 62 -7.73 2.83 9.75
C PRO A 62 -7.61 3.77 8.55
N VAL A 63 -6.57 4.60 8.55
CA VAL A 63 -6.29 5.57 7.48
C VAL A 63 -5.11 5.07 6.66
N LEU A 64 -5.27 5.04 5.33
CA LEU A 64 -4.17 4.76 4.41
C LEU A 64 -3.54 6.09 3.96
N VAL A 65 -2.28 6.29 4.30
CA VAL A 65 -1.45 7.40 3.85
C VAL A 65 -0.63 6.94 2.65
N ILE A 66 -0.65 7.71 1.57
CA ILE A 66 0.06 7.41 0.32
C ILE A 66 0.99 8.57 0.01
N THR A 67 2.28 8.28 -0.14
CA THR A 67 3.31 9.26 -0.47
C THR A 67 3.96 8.88 -1.80
N ASP A 68 3.92 9.77 -2.79
CA ASP A 68 4.71 9.61 -4.02
C ASP A 68 6.19 9.85 -3.70
N VAL A 69 7.02 8.84 -3.94
CA VAL A 69 8.46 8.87 -3.63
C VAL A 69 9.34 9.00 -4.86
N GLY A 70 8.75 9.10 -6.06
CA GLY A 70 9.49 9.51 -7.23
C GLY A 70 9.05 8.84 -8.51
N SER A 71 8.29 9.60 -9.29
CA SER A 71 8.23 9.45 -10.74
C SER A 71 9.46 10.09 -11.39
N LYS A 72 10.61 9.40 -11.40
CA LYS A 72 11.77 9.73 -12.25
C LYS A 72 11.97 8.71 -13.37
#